data_AF-A0A973PBN7-F1
#
_entry.id   AF-A0A973PBN7-F1
#
_cell.length_a   1.000
_cell.length_b   1.000
_cell.length_c   1.000
_cell.angle_alpha   90.00
_cell.angle_beta   90.00
_cell.angle_gamma   90.00
#
_symmetry.space_group_name_H-M   'P 1'
#
loop_
_entity.id
_entity.type
_entity.pdbx_description
1 polymer ?
#
loop_
_entity_poly.entity_id
_entity_poly.type
_entity_poly.pdbx_seq_one_letter_code
_entity_poly.pdbx_strand_id
1 'polypeptide(L)'
;MTNTALRAAGFQGRISLPGEQRYEQERLPWNRRFDPRPGIVAEATCAADVRAAVLVAGEHGLRITPQSTGHGTITSAEGGLMLRTSQLSRVSVDPHAATATAGAGALWSDVIAAAAPYGLAPLSGTPWVGVAGYTLGGGTGWLSRKYGFAADSLLGAEVVTADGRVLRVSRDAEPELFWALRGGSGNFALVTELTFRLYPVERVVAGMTFHAFERAADTLAAYRDWAWDEPDELNTAVMVMRMPDGNRALAIRAVCLDDSAELLRPLLDAAGEPLNGGLAELSFAEVGTALAGPPRPPMAMT
;
A
#
# COMPACT_ATOMS: atom_id res chain seq x y z
N MET A 1 -22.56 -2.79 -24.97
CA MET A 1 -22.96 -4.18 -24.67
C MET A 1 -22.50 -4.65 -23.28
N THR A 2 -21.38 -4.15 -22.75
CA THR A 2 -20.79 -4.64 -21.49
C THR A 2 -21.59 -4.36 -20.21
N ASN A 3 -22.31 -3.23 -20.09
CA ASN A 3 -23.14 -2.94 -18.90
C ASN A 3 -24.30 -3.95 -18.76
N THR A 4 -25.04 -4.20 -19.84
CA THR A 4 -26.12 -5.21 -19.86
C THR A 4 -25.59 -6.60 -19.53
N ALA A 5 -24.41 -6.96 -20.05
CA ALA A 5 -23.77 -8.24 -19.74
C ALA A 5 -23.41 -8.36 -18.25
N LEU A 6 -22.79 -7.33 -17.64
CA LEU A 6 -22.51 -7.31 -16.20
C LEU A 6 -23.78 -7.46 -15.36
N ARG A 7 -24.85 -6.74 -15.70
CA ARG A 7 -26.13 -6.86 -14.98
C ARG A 7 -26.74 -8.24 -15.14
N ALA A 8 -26.73 -8.82 -16.34
CA ALA A 8 -27.21 -10.18 -16.59
C ALA A 8 -26.40 -11.24 -15.83
N ALA A 9 -25.09 -11.01 -15.65
CA ALA A 9 -24.20 -11.85 -14.85
C ALA A 9 -24.36 -11.65 -13.32
N GLY A 10 -25.28 -10.79 -12.88
CA GLY A 10 -25.58 -10.56 -11.47
C GLY A 10 -24.73 -9.49 -10.78
N PHE A 11 -24.01 -8.65 -11.53
CA PHE A 11 -23.28 -7.52 -10.96
C PHE A 11 -24.25 -6.50 -10.34
N GLN A 12 -24.17 -6.31 -9.03
CA GLN A 12 -25.00 -5.41 -8.24
C GLN A 12 -24.34 -4.04 -8.05
N GLY A 13 -23.00 -4.01 -8.03
CA GLY A 13 -22.20 -2.82 -7.91
C GLY A 13 -22.51 -1.73 -8.96
N ARG A 14 -21.89 -0.57 -8.78
CA ARG A 14 -22.10 0.54 -9.71
C ARG A 14 -21.31 0.32 -10.99
N ILE A 15 -21.87 0.78 -12.11
CA ILE A 15 -21.23 0.75 -13.42
C ILE A 15 -21.27 2.16 -13.97
N SER A 16 -20.14 2.66 -14.45
CA SER A 16 -20.00 3.97 -15.08
C SER A 16 -19.32 3.85 -16.44
N LEU A 17 -19.85 4.59 -17.42
CA LEU A 17 -19.46 4.53 -18.83
C LEU A 17 -18.84 5.85 -19.31
N PRO A 18 -18.03 5.83 -20.39
CA PRO A 18 -17.53 7.03 -21.02
C PRO A 18 -18.64 8.06 -21.31
N GLY A 19 -18.39 9.32 -20.95
CA GLY A 19 -19.36 10.41 -21.06
C GLY A 19 -20.12 10.73 -19.76
N GLU A 20 -20.04 9.87 -18.75
CA GLU A 20 -20.61 10.15 -17.43
C GLU A 20 -19.61 10.92 -16.54
N GLN A 21 -20.10 11.89 -15.76
CA GLN A 21 -19.26 12.66 -14.81
C GLN A 21 -18.51 11.73 -13.84
N ARG A 22 -19.18 10.67 -13.40
CA ARG A 22 -18.62 9.70 -12.45
C ARG A 22 -17.53 8.84 -13.06
N TYR A 23 -17.69 8.43 -14.32
CA TYR A 23 -16.65 7.72 -15.06
C TYR A 23 -15.34 8.51 -15.09
N GLU A 24 -15.40 9.82 -15.35
CA GLU A 24 -14.22 10.68 -15.38
C GLU A 24 -13.51 10.77 -14.02
N GLN A 25 -14.25 10.63 -12.92
CA GLN A 25 -13.67 10.64 -11.58
C GLN A 25 -13.07 9.28 -11.20
N GLU A 26 -13.79 8.19 -11.45
CA GLU A 26 -13.44 6.86 -10.97
C GLU A 26 -12.34 6.17 -11.78
N ARG A 27 -12.21 6.50 -13.06
CA ARG A 27 -11.15 5.94 -13.91
C ARG A 27 -9.75 6.38 -13.47
N LEU A 28 -9.66 7.54 -12.81
CA LEU A 28 -8.37 8.19 -12.57
C LEU A 28 -7.61 7.54 -11.40
N PRO A 29 -6.33 7.18 -11.61
CA PRO A 29 -5.46 6.70 -10.54
C PRO A 29 -5.00 7.86 -9.64
N TRP A 30 -4.26 7.53 -8.59
CA TRP A 30 -3.67 8.55 -7.71
C TRP A 30 -2.64 9.40 -8.46
N ASN A 31 -1.81 8.79 -9.31
CA ASN A 31 -0.86 9.50 -10.16
C ASN A 31 -1.53 10.01 -11.45
N ARG A 32 -1.84 11.31 -11.52
CA ARG A 32 -2.58 11.90 -12.67
C ARG A 32 -1.74 12.08 -13.93
N ARG A 33 -0.46 11.69 -13.93
CA ARG A 33 0.32 11.55 -15.18
C ARG A 33 -0.22 10.44 -16.07
N PHE A 34 -0.99 9.51 -15.50
CA PHE A 34 -1.72 8.49 -16.25
C PHE A 34 -3.17 8.93 -16.47
N ASP A 35 -3.64 8.85 -17.72
CA ASP A 35 -5.01 9.14 -18.13
C ASP A 35 -5.68 7.88 -18.73
N PRO A 36 -5.95 6.83 -17.95
CA PRO A 36 -6.53 5.59 -18.50
C PRO A 36 -7.96 5.82 -19.01
N ARG A 37 -8.29 5.25 -20.17
CA ARG A 37 -9.64 5.31 -20.75
C ARG A 37 -10.22 3.88 -20.89
N PRO A 38 -10.65 3.25 -19.78
CA PRO A 38 -11.33 1.96 -19.85
C PRO A 38 -12.68 2.09 -20.57
N GLY A 39 -13.12 1.04 -21.24
CA GLY A 39 -14.45 1.03 -21.86
C GLY A 39 -15.58 1.02 -20.81
N ILE A 40 -15.25 0.59 -19.59
CA ILE A 40 -16.19 0.49 -18.47
C ILE A 40 -15.45 0.58 -17.13
N VAL A 41 -16.06 1.29 -16.18
CA VAL A 41 -15.64 1.28 -14.77
C VAL A 41 -16.73 0.59 -13.96
N ALA A 42 -16.38 -0.45 -13.22
CA ALA A 42 -17.31 -1.24 -12.42
C ALA A 42 -16.84 -1.27 -10.95
N GLU A 43 -17.66 -0.80 -10.02
CA GLU A 43 -17.36 -0.75 -8.58
C GLU A 43 -17.97 -1.94 -7.85
N ALA A 44 -17.12 -2.92 -7.55
CA ALA A 44 -17.52 -4.16 -6.90
C ALA A 44 -17.82 -3.95 -5.40
N THR A 45 -18.93 -4.51 -4.95
CA THR A 45 -19.41 -4.42 -3.56
C THR A 45 -19.29 -5.73 -2.79
N CYS A 46 -19.08 -6.84 -3.51
CA CYS A 46 -18.84 -8.17 -2.93
C CYS A 46 -18.06 -9.06 -3.90
N ALA A 47 -17.69 -10.27 -3.46
CA ALA A 47 -17.01 -11.26 -4.30
C ALA A 47 -17.85 -11.70 -5.53
N ALA A 48 -19.18 -11.69 -5.42
CA ALA A 48 -20.06 -12.02 -6.55
C ALA A 48 -19.95 -10.99 -7.70
N ASP A 49 -19.79 -9.70 -7.37
CA ASP A 49 -19.52 -8.65 -8.36
C ASP A 49 -18.17 -8.89 -9.06
N VAL A 50 -17.13 -9.22 -8.30
CA VAL A 50 -15.80 -9.53 -8.86
C VAL A 50 -15.89 -10.73 -9.81
N ARG A 51 -16.60 -11.79 -9.41
CA ARG A 51 -16.88 -12.96 -10.26
C ARG A 51 -17.62 -12.59 -11.54
N ALA A 52 -18.70 -11.81 -11.45
CA ALA A 52 -19.45 -11.36 -12.62
C ALA A 52 -18.56 -10.57 -13.59
N ALA A 53 -17.70 -9.68 -13.06
CA ALA A 53 -16.74 -8.93 -13.86
C ALA A 53 -15.71 -9.84 -14.56
N VAL A 54 -15.20 -10.86 -13.88
CA VAL A 54 -14.27 -11.84 -14.47
C VAL A 54 -14.89 -12.59 -15.63
N LEU A 55 -16.08 -13.16 -15.42
CA LEU A 55 -16.75 -13.97 -16.44
C LEU A 55 -17.09 -13.12 -17.68
N VAL A 56 -17.68 -11.95 -17.48
CA VAL A 56 -18.02 -11.03 -18.58
C VAL A 56 -16.76 -10.56 -19.31
N ALA A 57 -15.69 -10.24 -18.60
CA ALA A 57 -14.45 -9.85 -19.26
C ALA A 57 -13.84 -11.00 -20.07
N GLY A 58 -13.87 -12.24 -19.55
CA GLY A 58 -13.43 -13.43 -20.28
C GLY A 58 -14.24 -13.69 -21.54
N GLU A 59 -15.58 -13.65 -21.44
CA GLU A 59 -16.50 -13.85 -22.56
C GLU A 59 -16.31 -12.81 -23.68
N HIS A 60 -15.96 -11.57 -23.32
CA HIS A 60 -15.81 -10.45 -24.26
C HIS A 60 -14.34 -10.13 -24.60
N GLY A 61 -13.37 -10.91 -24.13
CA GLY A 61 -11.94 -10.67 -24.39
C GLY A 61 -11.43 -9.34 -23.82
N LEU A 62 -12.02 -8.83 -22.74
CA LEU A 62 -11.65 -7.57 -22.11
C LEU A 62 -10.53 -7.78 -21.09
N ARG A 63 -9.51 -6.91 -21.13
CA ARG A 63 -8.52 -6.84 -20.06
C ARG A 63 -9.17 -6.26 -18.80
N ILE A 64 -9.02 -6.95 -17.67
CA ILE A 64 -9.44 -6.43 -16.36
C ILE A 64 -8.28 -5.68 -15.71
N THR A 65 -8.55 -4.50 -15.18
CA THR A 65 -7.61 -3.74 -14.35
C THR A 65 -8.23 -3.46 -12.99
N PRO A 66 -7.85 -4.21 -11.93
CA PRO A 66 -8.29 -3.88 -10.58
C PRO A 66 -7.64 -2.58 -10.10
N GLN A 67 -8.43 -1.68 -9.51
CA GLN A 67 -7.96 -0.42 -8.98
C GLN A 67 -8.68 -0.07 -7.67
N SER A 68 -7.97 -0.18 -6.55
CA SER A 68 -8.37 0.46 -5.28
C SER A 68 -8.00 1.95 -5.33
N THR A 69 -6.82 2.33 -4.85
CA THR A 69 -6.39 3.74 -4.80
C THR A 69 -5.67 4.22 -6.06
N GLY A 70 -5.13 3.32 -6.87
CA GLY A 70 -4.34 3.66 -8.05
C GLY A 70 -2.94 4.21 -7.75
N HIS A 71 -2.37 3.92 -6.58
CA HIS A 71 -0.98 4.29 -6.24
C HIS A 71 0.06 3.48 -7.04
N GLY A 72 -0.22 2.20 -7.29
CA GLY A 72 0.66 1.30 -8.03
C GLY A 72 0.36 1.22 -9.53
N THR A 73 -0.34 2.20 -10.10
CA THR A 73 -0.73 2.16 -11.52
C THR A 73 0.50 2.26 -12.41
N ILE A 74 0.75 1.22 -13.20
CA ILE A 74 1.90 1.10 -14.11
C ILE A 74 1.51 0.92 -15.59
N THR A 75 0.23 0.62 -15.89
CA THR A 75 -0.27 0.43 -17.25
C THR A 75 -1.58 1.17 -17.46
N SER A 76 -1.85 1.64 -18.68
CA SER A 76 -3.15 2.20 -19.04
C SER A 76 -4.19 1.09 -19.21
N ALA A 77 -5.31 1.21 -18.49
CA ALA A 77 -6.46 0.29 -18.56
C ALA A 77 -7.28 0.50 -19.86
N GLU A 78 -6.61 0.70 -20.98
CA GLU A 78 -7.22 1.22 -22.21
C GLU A 78 -8.24 0.24 -22.81
N GLY A 79 -9.46 0.72 -23.08
CA GLY A 79 -10.54 -0.06 -23.69
C GLY A 79 -11.06 -1.27 -22.87
N GLY A 80 -10.44 -1.57 -21.72
CA GLY A 80 -10.76 -2.71 -20.87
C GLY A 80 -11.87 -2.45 -19.84
N LEU A 81 -11.98 -3.38 -18.89
CA LEU A 81 -12.82 -3.25 -17.70
C LEU A 81 -11.94 -2.81 -16.52
N MET A 82 -12.18 -1.61 -16.01
CA MET A 82 -11.60 -1.20 -14.74
C MET A 82 -12.50 -1.65 -13.59
N LEU A 83 -11.96 -2.49 -12.71
CA LEU A 83 -12.69 -2.99 -11.54
C LEU A 83 -12.26 -2.20 -10.30
N ARG A 84 -13.15 -1.33 -9.82
CA ARG A 84 -12.96 -0.58 -8.58
C ARG A 84 -13.29 -1.48 -7.39
N THR A 85 -12.36 -1.59 -6.44
CA THR A 85 -12.55 -2.42 -5.24
C THR A 85 -12.82 -1.59 -3.99
N SER A 86 -12.95 -0.26 -4.10
CA SER A 86 -13.09 0.68 -2.97
C SER A 86 -14.18 0.31 -1.97
N GLN A 87 -15.26 -0.34 -2.40
CA GLN A 87 -16.36 -0.76 -1.52
C GLN A 87 -16.10 -2.07 -0.77
N LEU A 88 -15.04 -2.81 -1.14
CA LEU A 88 -14.53 -3.97 -0.41
C LEU A 88 -13.62 -3.52 0.73
N SER A 89 -14.08 -2.64 1.62
CA SER A 89 -13.24 -1.93 2.60
C SER A 89 -13.39 -2.40 4.05
N ARG A 90 -14.08 -3.53 4.29
CA ARG A 90 -14.22 -4.08 5.65
C ARG A 90 -12.85 -4.45 6.22
N VAL A 91 -12.66 -4.17 7.50
CA VAL A 91 -11.49 -4.55 8.29
C VAL A 91 -11.97 -5.17 9.60
N SER A 92 -11.34 -6.27 10.01
CA SER A 92 -11.49 -6.88 11.33
C SER A 92 -10.12 -7.26 11.89
N VAL A 93 -10.00 -7.22 13.22
CA VAL A 93 -8.78 -7.59 13.95
C VAL A 93 -9.13 -8.67 14.98
N ASP A 94 -8.34 -9.73 15.00
CA ASP A 94 -8.31 -10.70 16.09
C ASP A 94 -7.05 -10.41 16.94
N PRO A 95 -7.21 -9.77 18.12
CA PRO A 95 -6.07 -9.43 18.97
C PRO A 95 -5.44 -10.65 19.63
N HIS A 96 -6.18 -11.75 19.81
CA HIS A 96 -5.65 -12.97 20.42
C HIS A 96 -4.77 -13.74 19.43
N ALA A 97 -5.19 -13.81 18.17
CA ALA A 97 -4.38 -14.40 17.09
C ALA A 97 -3.32 -13.44 16.54
N ALA A 98 -3.36 -12.16 16.92
CA ALA A 98 -2.59 -11.07 16.31
C ALA A 98 -2.72 -11.07 14.78
N THR A 99 -3.95 -11.10 14.27
CA THR A 99 -4.22 -11.05 12.83
C THR A 99 -5.23 -9.97 12.48
N ALA A 100 -5.17 -9.51 11.24
CA ALA A 100 -6.19 -8.65 10.66
C ALA A 100 -6.67 -9.25 9.34
N THR A 101 -7.96 -9.11 9.08
CA THR A 101 -8.57 -9.43 7.79
C THR A 101 -9.10 -8.14 7.18
N ALA A 102 -8.70 -7.84 5.96
CA ALA A 102 -9.06 -6.63 5.26
C ALA A 102 -9.52 -6.92 3.83
N GLY A 103 -10.61 -6.31 3.41
CA GLY A 103 -11.07 -6.37 2.03
C GLY A 103 -10.09 -5.66 1.08
N ALA A 104 -10.12 -6.02 -0.20
CA ALA A 104 -9.19 -5.51 -1.22
C ALA A 104 -9.33 -4.00 -1.52
N GLY A 105 -10.39 -3.36 -1.00
CA GLY A 105 -10.62 -1.92 -1.04
C GLY A 105 -10.04 -1.15 0.15
N ALA A 106 -9.70 -1.85 1.25
CA ALA A 106 -9.24 -1.21 2.48
C ALA A 106 -7.91 -0.48 2.28
N LEU A 107 -7.72 0.58 3.06
CA LEU A 107 -6.48 1.34 3.16
C LEU A 107 -5.66 0.86 4.35
N TRP A 108 -4.36 1.11 4.31
CA TRP A 108 -3.51 0.84 5.48
C TRP A 108 -3.93 1.64 6.71
N SER A 109 -4.46 2.86 6.55
CA SER A 109 -5.04 3.64 7.65
C SER A 109 -6.15 2.90 8.38
N ASP A 110 -6.99 2.16 7.66
CA ASP A 110 -8.13 1.45 8.24
C ASP A 110 -7.65 0.30 9.12
N VAL A 111 -6.64 -0.44 8.64
CA VAL A 111 -6.00 -1.53 9.38
C VAL A 111 -5.23 -1.03 10.59
N ILE A 112 -4.43 0.03 10.41
CA ILE A 112 -3.66 0.65 11.49
C ILE A 112 -4.60 1.14 12.60
N ALA A 113 -5.69 1.83 12.23
CA ALA A 113 -6.66 2.33 13.20
C ALA A 113 -7.38 1.19 13.95
N ALA A 114 -7.70 0.08 13.27
CA ALA A 114 -8.34 -1.07 13.88
C ALA A 114 -7.41 -1.87 14.82
N ALA A 115 -6.11 -1.90 14.52
CA ALA A 115 -5.11 -2.65 15.29
C ALA A 115 -4.54 -1.86 16.49
N ALA A 116 -4.49 -0.53 16.40
CA ALA A 116 -3.89 0.34 17.41
C ALA A 116 -4.43 0.15 18.84
N PRO A 117 -5.75 -0.04 19.09
CA PRO A 117 -6.26 -0.27 20.44
C PRO A 117 -5.72 -1.53 21.14
N TYR A 118 -5.12 -2.44 20.38
CA TYR A 118 -4.56 -3.70 20.87
C TYR A 118 -3.02 -3.70 20.95
N GLY A 119 -2.38 -2.54 20.72
CA GLY A 119 -0.91 -2.45 20.67
C GLY A 119 -0.30 -3.20 19.48
N LEU A 120 -1.07 -3.39 18.41
CA LEU A 120 -0.68 -4.16 17.24
C LEU A 120 -0.47 -3.27 16.00
N ALA A 121 0.50 -3.65 15.17
CA ALA A 121 0.86 -2.96 13.95
C ALA A 121 0.92 -3.93 12.74
N PRO A 122 0.39 -3.55 11.57
CA PRO A 122 0.66 -4.24 10.33
C PRO A 122 2.02 -3.85 9.73
N LEU A 123 2.54 -4.65 8.80
CA LEU A 123 3.59 -4.19 7.88
C LEU A 123 2.94 -3.40 6.75
N SER A 124 2.96 -2.08 6.86
CA SER A 124 2.22 -1.17 6.00
C SER A 124 3.09 -0.15 5.28
N GLY A 125 2.56 0.36 4.17
CA GLY A 125 3.08 1.54 3.49
C GLY A 125 2.53 2.83 4.09
N THR A 126 2.54 3.90 3.31
CA THR A 126 1.86 5.16 3.70
C THR A 126 0.35 4.91 3.93
N PRO A 127 -0.29 5.58 4.90
CA PRO A 127 -1.64 5.24 5.37
C PRO A 127 -2.73 5.19 4.28
N TRP A 128 -2.63 6.03 3.24
CA TRP A 128 -3.62 6.14 2.17
C TRP A 128 -3.38 5.17 0.99
N VAL A 129 -2.42 4.27 1.08
CA VAL A 129 -2.19 3.21 0.09
C VAL A 129 -3.15 2.04 0.37
N GLY A 130 -3.64 1.40 -0.70
CA GLY A 130 -4.54 0.26 -0.58
C GLY A 130 -3.79 -1.00 -0.14
N VAL A 131 -4.38 -1.77 0.76
CA VAL A 131 -3.78 -2.98 1.36
C VAL A 131 -3.42 -4.02 0.30
N ALA A 132 -4.33 -4.27 -0.65
CA ALA A 132 -4.15 -5.33 -1.63
C ALA A 132 -2.98 -5.09 -2.59
N GLY A 133 -3.00 -3.96 -3.31
CA GLY A 133 -1.94 -3.68 -4.28
C GLY A 133 -0.55 -3.59 -3.65
N TYR A 134 -0.46 -3.05 -2.43
CA TYR A 134 0.80 -2.96 -1.70
C TYR A 134 1.33 -4.34 -1.26
N THR A 135 0.48 -5.17 -0.66
CA THR A 135 0.87 -6.49 -0.15
C THR A 135 1.22 -7.43 -1.29
N LEU A 136 0.39 -7.48 -2.35
CA LEU A 136 0.61 -8.37 -3.49
C LEU A 136 1.88 -8.00 -4.28
N GLY A 137 2.29 -6.73 -4.25
CA GLY A 137 3.55 -6.26 -4.84
C GLY A 137 4.79 -6.47 -3.97
N GLY A 138 4.67 -7.15 -2.82
CA GLY A 138 5.73 -7.29 -1.82
C GLY A 138 5.48 -6.36 -0.63
N GLY A 139 5.62 -5.05 -0.85
CA GLY A 139 5.34 -4.03 0.16
C GLY A 139 6.48 -3.84 1.15
N THR A 140 7.16 -2.68 1.06
CA THR A 140 8.21 -2.26 1.98
C THR A 140 7.76 -1.07 2.81
N GLY A 141 8.04 -1.12 4.11
CA GLY A 141 7.63 -0.11 5.07
C GLY A 141 8.65 0.01 6.20
N TRP A 142 8.30 0.84 7.20
CA TRP A 142 9.21 1.15 8.30
C TRP A 142 9.55 -0.07 9.17
N LEU A 143 8.65 -1.03 9.25
CA LEU A 143 8.84 -2.27 10.00
C LEU A 143 9.50 -3.40 9.18
N SER A 144 9.82 -3.16 7.91
CA SER A 144 10.24 -4.23 7.00
C SER A 144 11.63 -4.81 7.27
N ARG A 145 12.52 -4.05 7.92
CA ARG A 145 13.83 -4.58 8.31
C ARG A 145 13.68 -5.70 9.37
N LYS A 146 12.92 -5.44 10.44
CA LYS A 146 12.66 -6.42 11.51
C LYS A 146 11.74 -7.57 11.12
N TYR A 147 10.73 -7.32 10.29
CA TYR A 147 9.64 -8.29 10.07
C TYR A 147 9.43 -8.72 8.62
N GLY A 148 10.25 -8.23 7.68
CA GLY A 148 10.19 -8.59 6.26
C GLY A 148 9.20 -7.77 5.43
N PHE A 149 8.86 -8.26 4.24
CA PHE A 149 7.90 -7.60 3.37
C PHE A 149 6.47 -7.78 3.90
N ALA A 150 5.55 -6.89 3.53
CA ALA A 150 4.13 -7.07 3.87
C ALA A 150 3.56 -8.38 3.32
N ALA A 151 4.03 -8.79 2.14
CA ALA A 151 3.75 -10.11 1.55
C ALA A 151 4.16 -11.26 2.47
N ASP A 152 5.19 -11.12 3.31
CA ASP A 152 5.62 -12.17 4.24
C ASP A 152 4.68 -12.36 5.41
N SER A 153 3.87 -11.34 5.69
CA SER A 153 2.84 -11.37 6.74
C SER A 153 1.51 -11.92 6.24
N LEU A 154 1.35 -12.18 4.94
CA LEU A 154 0.12 -12.76 4.39
C LEU A 154 -0.07 -14.19 4.91
N LEU A 155 -1.24 -14.46 5.49
CA LEU A 155 -1.64 -15.77 6.03
C LEU A 155 -2.67 -16.47 5.14
N GLY A 156 -3.49 -15.70 4.44
CA GLY A 156 -4.46 -16.22 3.48
C GLY A 156 -5.15 -15.12 2.69
N ALA A 157 -5.89 -15.50 1.66
CA ALA A 157 -6.67 -14.58 0.84
C ALA A 157 -7.97 -15.23 0.36
N GLU A 158 -8.99 -14.41 0.11
CA GLU A 158 -10.12 -14.78 -0.74
C GLU A 158 -9.86 -14.22 -2.14
N VAL A 159 -10.00 -15.08 -3.15
CA VAL A 159 -9.71 -14.74 -4.54
C VAL A 159 -10.78 -15.24 -5.49
N VAL A 160 -10.90 -14.56 -6.63
CA VAL A 160 -11.66 -14.98 -7.80
C VAL A 160 -10.67 -15.30 -8.92
N THR A 161 -10.65 -16.57 -9.34
CA THR A 161 -9.81 -17.05 -10.45
C THR A 161 -10.42 -16.70 -11.80
N ALA A 162 -9.63 -16.83 -12.87
CA ALA A 162 -10.06 -16.47 -14.24
C ALA A 162 -11.27 -17.27 -14.76
N ASP A 163 -11.50 -18.48 -14.25
CA ASP A 163 -12.68 -19.31 -14.53
C ASP A 163 -13.87 -18.98 -13.60
N GLY A 164 -13.74 -17.95 -12.77
CA GLY A 164 -14.81 -17.44 -11.90
C GLY A 164 -15.06 -18.25 -10.62
N ARG A 165 -14.13 -19.13 -10.21
CA ARG A 165 -14.21 -19.80 -8.91
C ARG A 165 -13.79 -18.84 -7.79
N VAL A 166 -14.52 -18.89 -6.68
CA VAL A 166 -14.13 -18.19 -5.44
C VAL A 166 -13.36 -19.17 -4.57
N LEU A 167 -12.10 -18.86 -4.26
CA LEU A 167 -11.21 -19.71 -3.48
C LEU A 167 -10.75 -19.00 -2.23
N ARG A 168 -10.58 -19.76 -1.15
CA ARG A 168 -9.80 -19.36 0.03
C ARG A 168 -8.44 -20.02 -0.10
N VAL A 169 -7.40 -19.21 -0.21
CA VAL A 169 -6.03 -19.67 -0.43
C VAL A 169 -5.17 -19.38 0.80
N SER A 170 -4.28 -20.31 1.13
CA SER A 170 -3.36 -20.24 2.25
C SER A 170 -2.18 -21.16 1.99
N ARG A 171 -1.29 -21.31 2.98
CA ARG A 171 -0.21 -22.30 2.91
C ARG A 171 -0.72 -23.74 2.76
N ASP A 172 -1.91 -24.03 3.29
CA ASP A 172 -2.47 -25.38 3.35
C ASP A 172 -3.57 -25.61 2.30
N ALA A 173 -4.00 -24.55 1.59
CA ALA A 173 -5.02 -24.60 0.56
C ALA A 173 -4.60 -23.78 -0.67
N GLU A 174 -4.44 -24.44 -1.83
CA GLU A 174 -3.89 -23.84 -3.05
C GLU A 174 -2.49 -23.20 -2.84
N PRO A 175 -1.50 -23.95 -2.33
CA PRO A 175 -0.21 -23.42 -1.87
C PRO A 175 0.59 -22.70 -2.97
N GLU A 176 0.50 -23.16 -4.22
CA GLU A 176 1.19 -22.54 -5.36
C GLU A 176 0.60 -21.15 -5.68
N LEU A 177 -0.73 -21.03 -5.66
CA LEU A 177 -1.40 -19.74 -5.85
C LEU A 177 -1.12 -18.81 -4.66
N PHE A 178 -1.14 -19.33 -3.44
CA PHE A 178 -0.79 -18.56 -2.25
C PHE A 178 0.65 -18.04 -2.30
N TRP A 179 1.61 -18.87 -2.71
CA TRP A 179 2.99 -18.45 -2.96
C TRP A 179 3.05 -17.33 -4.00
N ALA A 180 2.34 -17.49 -5.12
CA ALA A 180 2.34 -16.52 -6.22
C ALA A 180 1.75 -15.16 -5.81
N LEU A 181 0.76 -15.12 -4.91
CA LEU A 181 0.18 -13.87 -4.41
C LEU A 181 1.14 -13.06 -3.53
N ARG A 182 2.17 -13.69 -2.95
CA ARG A 182 3.16 -13.03 -2.08
C ARG A 182 4.30 -12.38 -2.87
N GLY A 183 3.96 -11.44 -3.75
CA GLY A 183 4.92 -10.67 -4.56
C GLY A 183 4.64 -10.70 -6.07
N GLY A 184 3.73 -11.57 -6.52
CA GLY A 184 3.33 -11.68 -7.92
C GLY A 184 2.37 -10.61 -8.42
N SER A 185 2.06 -9.59 -7.61
CA SER A 185 1.13 -8.51 -7.93
C SER A 185 -0.26 -9.05 -8.33
N GLY A 186 -0.95 -8.39 -9.25
CA GLY A 186 -2.31 -8.74 -9.68
C GLY A 186 -2.40 -9.75 -10.84
N ASN A 187 -1.43 -10.66 -11.00
CA ASN A 187 -1.34 -11.50 -12.20
C ASN A 187 -2.20 -12.78 -12.17
N PHE A 188 -2.44 -13.36 -10.99
CA PHE A 188 -2.91 -14.75 -10.90
C PHE A 188 -4.39 -14.90 -10.54
N ALA A 189 -4.94 -13.96 -9.78
CA ALA A 189 -6.35 -13.92 -9.41
C ALA A 189 -6.75 -12.51 -8.95
N LEU A 190 -8.06 -12.23 -8.93
CA LEU A 190 -8.57 -11.02 -8.30
C LEU A 190 -8.82 -11.26 -6.83
N VAL A 191 -8.08 -10.58 -5.98
CA VAL A 191 -8.24 -10.65 -4.52
C VAL A 191 -9.45 -9.83 -4.07
N THR A 192 -10.28 -10.42 -3.21
CA THR A 192 -11.41 -9.73 -2.54
C THR A 192 -11.13 -9.46 -1.08
N GLU A 193 -10.31 -10.29 -0.42
CA GLU A 193 -9.97 -10.20 1.00
C GLU A 193 -8.57 -10.76 1.26
N LEU A 194 -7.85 -10.18 2.24
CA LEU A 194 -6.53 -10.61 2.69
C LEU A 194 -6.53 -10.75 4.21
N THR A 195 -5.94 -11.83 4.71
CA THR A 195 -5.67 -12.02 6.14
C THR A 195 -4.17 -12.00 6.37
N PHE A 196 -3.70 -11.16 7.29
CA PHE A 196 -2.28 -10.99 7.57
C PHE A 196 -1.99 -10.96 9.07
N ARG A 197 -0.75 -11.34 9.39
CA ARG A 197 -0.17 -11.24 10.74
C ARG A 197 0.05 -9.78 11.12
N LEU A 198 -0.20 -9.48 12.39
CA LEU A 198 0.13 -8.22 13.05
C LEU A 198 1.28 -8.44 14.04
N TYR A 199 1.97 -7.37 14.39
CA TYR A 199 3.15 -7.38 15.25
C TYR A 199 2.91 -6.53 16.49
N PRO A 200 3.44 -6.91 17.67
CA PRO A 200 3.25 -6.18 18.92
C PRO A 200 4.14 -4.94 18.95
N VAL A 201 3.78 -3.92 18.16
CA VAL A 201 4.48 -2.64 18.06
C VAL A 201 3.48 -1.54 18.34
N GLU A 202 3.40 -1.13 19.60
CA GLU A 202 2.53 -0.03 20.02
C GLU A 202 3.20 1.33 19.78
N ARG A 203 4.48 1.45 20.14
CA ARG A 203 5.24 2.70 20.13
C ARG A 203 6.62 2.50 19.50
N VAL A 204 7.12 3.57 18.88
CA VAL A 204 8.44 3.63 18.23
C VAL A 204 9.05 5.01 18.42
N VAL A 205 10.37 5.14 18.31
CA VAL A 205 11.01 6.45 18.12
C VAL A 205 11.11 6.74 16.64
N ALA A 206 10.42 7.78 16.15
CA ALA A 206 10.36 8.08 14.74
C ALA A 206 10.36 9.58 14.45
N GLY A 207 10.78 9.94 13.25
CA GLY A 207 10.72 11.31 12.79
C GLY A 207 11.64 11.61 11.63
N MET A 208 11.80 12.91 11.37
CA MET A 208 12.55 13.42 10.23
C MET A 208 13.35 14.65 10.66
N THR A 209 14.64 14.66 10.38
CA THR A 209 15.54 15.79 10.59
C THR A 209 16.00 16.36 9.26
N PHE A 210 16.05 17.68 9.15
CA PHE A 210 16.53 18.41 7.97
C PHE A 210 17.90 19.02 8.24
N HIS A 211 18.77 18.95 7.25
CA HIS A 211 20.19 19.32 7.34
C HIS A 211 20.60 20.13 6.11
N ALA A 212 21.73 20.84 6.23
CA ALA A 212 22.33 21.58 5.14
C ALA A 212 22.62 20.65 3.94
N PHE A 213 22.25 21.10 2.73
CA PHE A 213 22.44 20.31 1.50
C PHE A 213 23.92 20.01 1.23
N GLU A 214 24.81 20.88 1.68
CA GLU A 214 26.26 20.77 1.56
C GLU A 214 26.79 19.50 2.25
N ARG A 215 26.05 18.95 3.23
CA ARG A 215 26.39 17.73 3.98
C ARG A 215 25.97 16.45 3.25
N ALA A 216 25.23 16.55 2.14
CA ALA A 216 24.63 15.39 1.47
C ALA A 216 25.66 14.36 1.01
N ALA A 217 26.80 14.79 0.44
CA ALA A 217 27.83 13.87 -0.05
C ALA A 217 28.44 13.05 1.10
N ASP A 218 28.88 13.73 2.17
CA ASP A 218 29.46 13.09 3.35
C ASP A 218 28.45 12.17 4.05
N THR A 219 27.19 12.62 4.17
CA THR A 219 26.13 11.83 4.80
C THR A 219 25.80 10.58 4.00
N LEU A 220 25.73 10.67 2.66
CA LEU A 220 25.47 9.50 1.81
C LEU A 220 26.64 8.50 1.83
N ALA A 221 27.88 8.97 1.93
CA ALA A 221 29.04 8.11 2.11
C ALA A 221 28.99 7.40 3.46
N ALA A 222 28.72 8.14 4.54
CA ALA A 222 28.53 7.56 5.87
C ALA A 222 27.38 6.55 5.88
N TYR A 223 26.24 6.90 5.26
CA TYR A 223 25.07 6.03 5.16
C TYR A 223 25.38 4.70 4.46
N ARG A 224 26.14 4.73 3.36
CA ARG A 224 26.57 3.53 2.64
C ARG A 224 27.36 2.58 3.53
N ASP A 225 28.30 3.11 4.31
CA ASP A 225 29.24 2.31 5.10
C ASP A 225 28.61 1.84 6.43
N TRP A 226 27.73 2.66 7.01
CA TRP A 226 27.08 2.41 8.29
C TRP A 226 25.86 1.49 8.17
N ALA A 227 24.95 1.75 7.23
CA ALA A 227 23.62 1.11 7.22
C ALA A 227 23.63 -0.41 7.02
N TRP A 228 24.73 -0.99 6.52
CA TRP A 228 24.84 -2.44 6.30
C TRP A 228 24.94 -3.23 7.61
N ASP A 229 25.62 -2.66 8.61
CA ASP A 229 25.93 -3.34 9.88
C ASP A 229 24.89 -3.05 10.98
N GLU A 230 23.94 -2.16 10.69
CA GLU A 230 22.90 -1.77 11.64
C GLU A 230 21.86 -2.88 11.87
N PRO A 231 21.29 -2.96 13.09
CA PRO A 231 20.31 -3.97 13.42
C PRO A 231 18.98 -3.77 12.68
N ASP A 232 18.14 -4.80 12.69
CA ASP A 232 16.87 -4.79 11.97
C ASP A 232 15.81 -3.90 12.64
N GLU A 233 16.00 -3.57 13.93
CA GLU A 233 15.21 -2.61 14.70
C GLU A 233 15.28 -1.18 14.18
N LEU A 234 16.35 -0.85 13.43
CA LEU A 234 16.59 0.49 12.92
C LEU A 234 16.31 0.56 11.42
N ASN A 235 15.35 1.38 11.02
CA ASN A 235 15.04 1.64 9.62
C ASN A 235 15.17 3.12 9.29
N THR A 236 15.91 3.42 8.23
CA THR A 236 16.29 4.78 7.87
C THR A 236 16.10 5.06 6.39
N ALA A 237 15.94 6.33 6.05
CA ALA A 237 15.95 6.80 4.67
C ALA A 237 16.61 8.18 4.59
N VAL A 238 17.53 8.34 3.64
CA VAL A 238 18.18 9.62 3.33
C VAL A 238 17.56 10.18 2.05
N MET A 239 17.13 11.44 2.09
CA MET A 239 16.45 12.11 0.99
C MET A 239 17.13 13.44 0.68
N VAL A 240 17.32 13.73 -0.61
CA VAL A 240 17.63 15.08 -1.08
C VAL A 240 16.36 15.66 -1.67
N MET A 241 15.90 16.77 -1.09
CA MET A 241 14.59 17.35 -1.40
C MET A 241 14.77 18.81 -1.86
N ARG A 242 13.90 19.25 -2.77
CA ARG A 242 13.70 20.68 -3.03
C ARG A 242 12.58 21.18 -2.14
N MET A 243 12.87 22.19 -1.34
CA MET A 243 11.94 22.82 -0.41
C MET A 243 11.08 23.87 -1.14
N PRO A 244 9.93 24.29 -0.58
CA PRO A 244 9.02 25.23 -1.24
C PRO A 244 9.64 26.60 -1.57
N ASP A 245 10.64 27.02 -0.81
CA ASP A 245 11.43 28.23 -1.04
C ASP A 245 12.44 28.10 -2.20
N GLY A 246 12.50 26.93 -2.84
CA GLY A 246 13.40 26.62 -3.95
C GLY A 246 14.76 26.07 -3.51
N ASN A 247 15.11 26.15 -2.22
CA ASN A 247 16.37 25.64 -1.69
C ASN A 247 16.37 24.10 -1.67
N ARG A 248 17.56 23.51 -1.62
CA ARG A 248 17.72 22.07 -1.40
C ARG A 248 17.99 21.80 0.06
N ALA A 249 17.46 20.69 0.56
CA ALA A 249 17.75 20.20 1.89
C ALA A 249 18.07 18.71 1.85
N LEU A 250 18.95 18.29 2.75
CA LEU A 250 19.14 16.89 3.11
C LEU A 250 18.14 16.55 4.21
N ALA A 251 17.45 15.42 4.10
CA ALA A 251 16.56 14.92 5.15
C ALA A 251 16.93 13.49 5.51
N ILE A 252 16.95 13.19 6.81
CA ILE A 252 17.08 11.84 7.35
C ILE A 252 15.76 11.51 8.02
N ARG A 253 15.16 10.38 7.64
CA ARG A 253 14.01 9.79 8.31
C ARG A 253 14.45 8.54 9.03
N ALA A 254 13.88 8.32 10.21
CA ALA A 254 14.12 7.10 10.96
C ALA A 254 12.85 6.59 11.62
N VAL A 255 12.78 5.27 11.77
CA VAL A 255 11.92 4.55 12.70
C VAL A 255 12.82 3.58 13.45
N CYS A 256 12.82 3.71 14.77
CA CYS A 256 13.64 2.97 15.70
C CYS A 256 12.70 2.18 16.62
N LEU A 257 12.94 0.88 16.70
CA LEU A 257 12.31 -0.01 17.66
C LEU A 257 13.23 -0.20 18.86
N ASP A 258 12.64 -0.54 20.01
CA ASP A 258 13.38 -0.78 21.24
C ASP A 258 14.33 0.41 21.53
N ASP A 259 15.57 0.17 21.97
CA ASP A 259 16.55 1.20 22.28
C ASP A 259 17.45 1.59 21.09
N SER A 260 17.03 1.31 19.84
CA SER A 260 17.90 1.46 18.66
C SER A 260 18.15 2.91 18.22
N ALA A 261 17.55 3.90 18.87
CA ALA A 261 17.64 5.31 18.47
C ALA A 261 19.06 5.89 18.63
N GLU A 262 19.82 5.43 19.63
CA GLU A 262 21.19 5.92 19.87
C GLU A 262 22.15 5.56 18.71
N LEU A 263 21.84 4.49 17.98
CA LEU A 263 22.63 4.00 16.86
C LEU A 263 22.63 4.94 15.65
N LEU A 264 21.69 5.89 15.58
CA LEU A 264 21.64 6.93 14.55
C LEU A 264 22.79 7.94 14.63
N ARG A 265 23.48 8.02 15.78
CA ARG A 265 24.44 9.08 16.06
C ARG A 265 25.54 9.24 15.00
N PRO A 266 26.21 8.17 14.50
CA PRO A 266 27.22 8.33 13.46
C PRO A 266 26.68 8.97 12.18
N LEU A 267 25.46 8.62 11.79
CA LEU A 267 24.81 9.21 10.61
C LEU A 267 24.41 10.67 10.85
N LEU A 268 23.90 11.00 12.03
CA LEU A 268 23.53 12.37 12.39
C LEU A 268 24.78 13.27 12.52
N ASP A 269 25.88 12.78 13.06
CA ASP A 269 27.15 13.51 13.13
C ASP A 269 27.69 13.83 11.72
N ALA A 270 27.56 12.89 10.77
CA ALA A 270 27.87 13.13 9.37
C ALA A 270 26.93 14.17 8.72
N ALA A 271 25.65 14.17 9.07
CA ALA A 271 24.68 15.14 8.58
C ALA A 271 24.89 16.55 9.16
N GLY A 272 25.51 16.65 10.34
CA GLY A 272 25.71 17.90 11.05
C GLY A 272 24.48 18.33 11.86
N GLU A 273 24.52 19.57 12.36
CA GLU A 273 23.42 20.11 13.17
C GLU A 273 22.11 20.21 12.36
N PRO A 274 20.98 19.72 12.90
CA PRO A 274 19.71 19.80 12.22
C PRO A 274 19.24 21.24 12.14
N LEU A 275 18.85 21.66 10.93
CA LEU A 275 18.18 22.94 10.67
C LEU A 275 16.74 22.96 11.19
N ASN A 276 16.07 21.81 11.17
CA ASN A 276 14.70 21.61 11.65
C ASN A 276 14.39 20.12 11.84
N GLY A 277 13.27 19.82 12.49
CA GLY A 277 12.75 18.48 12.68
C GLY A 277 13.38 17.79 13.90
N GLY A 278 13.10 16.50 14.03
CA GLY A 278 13.50 15.72 15.19
C GLY A 278 12.89 14.33 15.17
N LEU A 279 13.32 13.52 16.13
CA LEU A 279 12.74 12.22 16.45
C LEU A 279 11.95 12.35 17.75
N ALA A 280 10.82 11.67 17.83
CA ALA A 280 10.00 11.61 19.03
C ALA A 280 9.47 10.19 19.22
N GLU A 281 9.11 9.86 20.45
CA GLU A 281 8.34 8.65 20.72
C GLU A 281 6.90 8.86 20.24
N LEU A 282 6.43 7.98 19.36
CA LEU A 282 5.12 8.03 18.72
C LEU A 282 4.44 6.67 18.85
N SER A 283 3.11 6.65 18.89
CA SER A 283 2.39 5.41 18.59
C SER A 283 2.62 5.01 17.13
N PHE A 284 2.59 3.71 16.82
CA PHE A 284 2.76 3.26 15.43
C PHE A 284 1.71 3.90 14.50
N ALA A 285 0.51 4.16 15.01
CA ALA A 285 -0.57 4.81 14.26
C ALA A 285 -0.23 6.24 13.81
N GLU A 286 0.64 6.94 14.52
CA GLU A 286 1.04 8.32 14.22
C GLU A 286 2.21 8.39 13.22
N VAL A 287 3.02 7.33 13.12
CA VAL A 287 4.25 7.28 12.29
C VAL A 287 3.98 7.66 10.84
N GLY A 288 2.90 7.13 10.26
CA GLY A 288 2.54 7.39 8.86
C GLY A 288 2.33 8.88 8.59
N THR A 289 1.60 9.57 9.47
CA THR A 289 1.35 11.01 9.37
C THR A 289 2.62 11.82 9.65
N ALA A 290 3.40 11.42 10.66
CA ALA A 290 4.64 12.10 11.05
C ALA A 290 5.69 12.07 9.92
N LEU A 291 5.82 10.95 9.21
CA LEU A 291 6.87 10.77 8.19
C LEU A 291 6.41 11.09 6.76
N ALA A 292 5.14 10.85 6.42
CA ALA A 292 4.62 11.09 5.08
C ALA A 292 3.95 12.47 4.93
N GLY A 293 3.61 13.13 6.05
CA GLY A 293 2.79 14.33 6.08
C GLY A 293 1.29 14.01 5.95
N PRO A 294 0.42 15.03 5.84
CA PRO A 294 -0.99 14.82 5.62
C PRO A 294 -1.26 14.09 4.30
N PRO A 295 -2.45 13.47 4.14
CA PRO A 295 -2.85 12.84 2.88
C PRO A 295 -2.59 13.78 1.71
N ARG A 296 -1.76 13.34 0.76
CA ARG A 296 -1.45 14.16 -0.41
C ARG A 296 -2.61 14.07 -1.41
N PRO A 297 -3.05 15.19 -1.99
CA PRO A 297 -3.96 15.13 -3.12
C PRO A 297 -3.32 14.30 -4.24
N PRO A 298 -4.13 13.73 -5.16
CA PRO A 298 -3.61 13.03 -6.32
C PRO A 298 -2.54 13.86 -7.04
N MET A 299 -1.43 13.22 -7.43
CA MET A 299 -0.30 13.93 -8.01
C MET A 299 -0.73 14.58 -9.33
N ALA A 300 -0.69 15.91 -9.41
CA ALA A 300 -1.15 16.66 -10.58
C ALA A 300 -0.29 16.39 -11.82
N MET A 301 -0.86 16.65 -13.00
CA MET A 301 -0.09 16.73 -14.24
C MET A 301 0.83 17.95 -14.16
N THR A 302 2.12 17.70 -13.91
CA THR A 302 3.20 18.69 -14.07
C THR A 302 3.72 18.64 -15.49
#